data_AF-A0A7R9DQ16-F1
#
_entry.id   AF-A0A7R9DQ16-F1
#
_cell.length_a   1.000
_cell.length_b   1.000
_cell.length_c   1.000
_cell.angle_alpha   90.00
_cell.angle_beta   90.00
_cell.angle_gamma   90.00
#
_symmetry.space_group_name_H-M   'P 1'
#
loop_
_entity.id
_entity.type
_entity.pdbx_description
1 polymer ?
#
loop_
_entity_poly.entity_id
_entity_poly.type
_entity_poly.pdbx_seq_one_letter_code
_entity_poly.pdbx_strand_id
1 'polypeptide(L)' 'MNEWTFKNTKLRHLLTQLPPKDRDTFNFDASNINVEEYVKNWVVGSRRFILRLDDSSIPEAKKKLRRYYFYW' A
#
# COMPACT_ATOMS: atom_id res chain seq x y z
N MET A 1 -21.03 8.04 12.48
CA MET A 1 -20.03 7.34 11.64
C MET A 1 -20.79 6.62 10.54
N ASN A 2 -20.69 7.09 9.31
CA ASN A 2 -21.22 6.39 8.13
C ASN A 2 -20.01 5.88 7.35
N GLU A 3 -19.40 4.81 7.83
CA GLU A 3 -18.22 4.23 7.20
C GLU A 3 -18.64 3.37 6.02
N TRP A 4 -17.88 3.47 4.93
CA TRP A 4 -18.10 2.63 3.77
C TRP A 4 -17.65 1.21 4.06
N THR A 5 -18.58 0.27 4.02
CA THR A 5 -18.28 -1.16 4.15
C THR A 5 -18.20 -1.79 2.77
N PHE A 6 -16.98 -2.08 2.32
CA PHE A 6 -16.76 -2.78 1.06
C PHE A 6 -16.77 -4.30 1.28
N LYS A 7 -17.66 -5.02 0.59
CA LYS A 7 -17.73 -6.48 0.63
C LYS A 7 -17.14 -7.07 -0.65
N ASN A 8 -16.14 -7.93 -0.52
CA ASN A 8 -15.47 -8.60 -1.63
C ASN A 8 -15.64 -10.13 -1.62
N THR A 9 -16.71 -10.65 -0.99
CA THR A 9 -16.93 -12.10 -0.79
C THR A 9 -16.90 -12.90 -2.10
N LYS A 10 -17.51 -12.39 -3.18
CA LYS A 10 -17.50 -13.06 -4.49
C LYS A 10 -16.10 -13.18 -5.08
N LEU A 11 -15.28 -12.13 -4.94
CA LEU A 11 -13.89 -12.12 -5.40
C LEU A 11 -13.05 -13.14 -4.62
N ARG A 12 -13.23 -13.20 -3.29
CA ARG A 12 -12.55 -14.19 -2.44
C ARG A 12 -12.94 -15.62 -2.79
N HIS A 13 -14.22 -15.87 -3.10
CA HIS A 13 -14.67 -17.18 -3.54
C HIS A 13 -14.11 -17.56 -4.91
N LEU A 14 -13.96 -16.59 -5.82
CA LEU A 14 -13.36 -16.85 -7.12
C LEU A 14 -11.91 -17.36 -7.00
N LEU A 15 -11.13 -16.84 -6.04
CA LEU A 15 -9.77 -17.33 -5.77
C LEU A 15 -9.73 -18.83 -5.44
N THR A 16 -10.74 -19.39 -4.79
CA THR A 16 -10.76 -20.82 -4.45
C THR A 16 -11.23 -21.70 -5.60
N GLN A 17 -11.97 -21.15 -6.56
CA GLN A 17 -12.54 -21.89 -7.68
C GLN A 17 -11.68 -21.86 -8.95
N LEU A 18 -10.71 -20.95 -9.04
CA LEU A 18 -9.85 -20.86 -10.22
C LEU A 18 -8.96 -22.10 -10.35
N PRO A 19 -8.84 -22.69 -11.57
CA PRO A 19 -7.82 -23.67 -11.87
C PRO A 19 -6.42 -23.11 -11.61
N PRO A 20 -5.42 -23.94 -11.23
CA PRO A 20 -4.06 -23.47 -10.96
C PRO A 20 -3.45 -22.64 -12.08
N LYS A 21 -3.63 -23.07 -13.34
CA LYS A 21 -3.12 -22.37 -14.53
C LYS A 21 -3.62 -20.93 -14.65
N ASP A 22 -4.89 -20.68 -14.32
CA ASP A 22 -5.49 -19.35 -14.41
C ASP A 22 -5.06 -18.49 -13.23
N ARG A 23 -4.82 -19.08 -12.05
CA ARG A 23 -4.23 -18.37 -10.91
C ARG A 23 -2.82 -17.89 -11.22
N ASP A 24 -2.02 -18.70 -11.90
CA ASP A 24 -0.65 -18.33 -12.25
C ASP A 24 -0.63 -17.24 -13.34
N THR A 25 -1.53 -17.33 -14.32
CA THR A 25 -1.58 -16.38 -15.45
C THR A 25 -2.21 -15.04 -15.04
N PHE A 26 -3.22 -15.06 -14.16
CA PHE A 26 -4.01 -13.90 -13.75
C PHE A 26 -4.15 -13.83 -12.24
N ASN A 27 -3.02 -13.82 -11.52
CA ASN A 27 -3.06 -13.75 -10.06
C ASN A 27 -3.58 -12.39 -9.58
N PHE A 28 -4.69 -12.39 -8.86
CA PHE A 28 -5.23 -11.22 -8.15
C PHE A 28 -5.27 -11.43 -6.62
N ASP A 29 -4.61 -12.48 -6.13
CA ASP A 29 -4.40 -12.68 -4.70
C ASP A 29 -3.28 -11.75 -4.19
N ALA A 30 -3.70 -10.67 -3.55
CA ALA A 30 -2.81 -9.71 -2.90
C ALA A 30 -2.33 -10.17 -1.51
N SER A 31 -2.75 -11.34 -1.00
CA SER A 31 -2.41 -11.78 0.35
C SER A 31 -0.92 -11.99 0.57
N ASN A 32 -0.18 -12.29 -0.49
CA ASN A 32 1.27 -12.50 -0.45
C ASN A 32 2.09 -11.20 -0.61
N ILE A 33 1.43 -10.03 -0.71
CA ILE A 33 2.13 -8.75 -0.82
C ILE A 33 2.69 -8.37 0.55
N ASN A 34 3.99 -8.10 0.60
CA ASN A 34 4.58 -7.40 1.74
C ASN A 34 4.12 -5.93 1.72
N VAL A 35 3.07 -5.65 2.49
CA VAL A 35 2.44 -4.31 2.54
C VAL A 35 3.43 -3.24 3.02
N GLU A 36 4.30 -3.57 3.98
CA GLU A 36 5.27 -2.62 4.51
C GLU A 36 6.27 -2.18 3.43
N GLU A 37 6.83 -3.14 2.70
CA GLU A 37 7.76 -2.86 1.61
C GLU A 37 7.08 -2.12 0.46
N TYR A 38 5.87 -2.54 0.08
CA TYR A 38 5.09 -1.87 -0.95
C TYR A 38 4.86 -0.39 -0.62
N VAL A 39 4.38 -0.10 0.60
CA VAL A 39 4.13 1.27 1.05
C VAL A 39 5.44 2.06 1.13
N LYS A 40 6.52 1.46 1.62
CA LYS A 40 7.84 2.11 1.67
C LYS A 40 8.32 2.51 0.28
N ASN A 41 8.26 1.59 -0.68
CA ASN A 41 8.67 1.85 -2.06
C ASN A 41 7.79 2.91 -2.71
N TRP A 42 6.47 2.87 -2.47
CA TRP A 42 5.54 3.88 -2.94
C TRP A 42 5.86 5.27 -2.38
N VAL A 43 6.11 5.39 -1.07
CA VAL A 43 6.46 6.67 -0.44
C VAL A 43 7.78 7.22 -0.98
N VAL A 44 8.82 6.38 -1.07
CA VAL A 44 10.14 6.80 -1.59
C VAL A 44 10.04 7.20 -3.06
N GLY A 45 9.38 6.39 -3.89
CA GLY A 45 9.18 6.70 -5.30
C GLY A 45 8.40 7.99 -5.51
N SER A 46 7.30 8.18 -4.78
CA SER A 46 6.51 9.42 -4.85
C SER A 46 7.35 10.65 -4.46
N ARG A 47 8.16 10.55 -3.41
CA ARG A 47 9.06 11.63 -3.00
C ARG A 47 10.06 12.01 -4.09
N ARG A 48 10.72 11.02 -4.69
CA ARG A 48 11.77 11.26 -5.71
C ARG A 48 11.22 11.74 -7.04
N PHE A 49 10.14 11.11 -7.53
CA PHE A 49 9.71 11.30 -8.92
C PHE A 49 8.52 12.25 -9.07
N ILE A 50 7.56 12.20 -8.15
CA ILE A 50 6.38 13.07 -8.19
C ILE A 50 6.73 14.42 -7.54
N LEU A 51 7.29 14.36 -6.33
CA LEU A 51 7.57 15.56 -5.54
C LEU A 51 8.97 16.14 -5.78
N ARG A 52 9.84 15.41 -6.48
CA ARG A 52 11.23 15.82 -6.79
C ARG A 52 12.03 16.22 -5.55
N LEU A 53 11.80 15.54 -4.43
CA LEU A 53 12.50 15.75 -3.16
C LEU A 53 13.73 14.85 -3.08
N ASP A 54 14.83 15.43 -2.62
CA ASP A 54 16.04 14.69 -2.32
C ASP A 54 15.89 13.84 -1.06
N ASP A 55 16.54 12.68 -1.02
CA ASP A 55 16.48 11.76 0.13
C ASP A 55 17.08 12.35 1.40
N SER A 56 18.03 13.30 1.29
CA SER A 56 18.56 14.03 2.43
C SER A 56 17.50 14.82 3.21
N SER A 57 16.33 15.07 2.61
CA SER A 57 15.20 15.74 3.27
C SER A 57 14.36 14.81 4.18
N ILE A 58 14.61 13.50 4.17
CA ILE A 58 13.85 12.52 4.98
C ILE A 58 13.95 12.78 6.50
N PRO A 59 15.12 13.07 7.09
CA PRO A 59 15.23 13.36 8.52
C PRO A 59 14.34 14.53 8.96
N GLU A 60 14.33 15.62 8.20
CA GLU A 60 13.49 16.79 8.46
C GLU A 60 12.01 16.48 8.31
N ALA A 61 11.62 15.69 7.30
CA ALA A 61 10.25 15.22 7.13
C ALA A 61 9.78 14.38 8.34
N LYS A 62 10.63 13.47 8.85
CA LYS A 62 10.35 12.69 10.06
C LYS A 62 10.21 13.57 11.31
N LYS A 63 11.03 14.62 11.44
CA LYS A 63 10.93 15.60 12.54
C LYS A 63 9.60 16.34 12.51
N LYS A 64 9.18 16.80 11.33
CA LYS A 64 7.86 17.45 11.13
C LYS A 64 6.71 16.50 11.47
N LEU A 65 6.76 15.25 11.01
CA LEU A 65 5.73 14.25 11.32
C LEU A 65 5.60 14.00 12.82
N ARG A 66 6.73 13.81 13.53
CA ARG A 66 6.72 13.66 15.00
C ARG A 66 6.11 14.88 15.67
N ARG A 67 6.47 16.08 15.23
CA ARG A 67 5.86 17.32 15.74
C ARG A 67 4.34 17.27 15.56
N TYR A 68 3.83 17.00 14.36
CA TYR A 68 2.38 16.91 14.16
C TYR A 68 1.72 15.88 15.06
N TYR A 69 2.31 14.70 15.24
CA TYR A 69 1.76 13.67 16.13
C TYR A 69 1.63 14.11 17.60
N PHE A 70 2.53 14.97 18.11
CA PHE A 70 2.48 15.44 19.50
C PHE A 70 1.60 16.69 19.70
N TYR A 71 1.39 17.48 18.65
CA TYR A 71 0.66 18.75 18.72
C TYR A 71 -0.74 18.68 18.08
N TRP A 72 -1.19 17.48 17.69
CA TRP A 72 -2.55 17.18 17.23
C TRP A 72 -3.16 16.08 18.09
#